data_AF-A0A7Z6MSQ3-F1
#
_entry.id   AF-A0A7Z6MSQ3-F1
#
_cell.length_a   1.000
_cell.length_b   1.000
_cell.length_c   1.000
_cell.angle_alpha   90.00
_cell.angle_beta   90.00
_cell.angle_gamma   90.00
#
_symmetry.space_group_name_H-M   'P 1'
#
loop_
_entity.id
_entity.type
_entity.pdbx_description
1 polymer ?
#
loop_
_entity_poly.entity_id
_entity_poly.type
_entity_poly.pdbx_seq_one_letter_code
_entity_poly.pdbx_strand_id
1 'polypeptide(L)'
;MSATQRIDPVWDLGLYTLPVSPAPTNTLAFPGKRAFMIGAEQYFMDANYGNPSGAVPNALPHLFAVGAGGNLVNAGRIEPEGLFRLNDNRHYLPVGTGFCPVSFDSARLRWKVMDAGGHGGAGIFIEMGGAPDSWVPMLAVDQLSNLFQAARNIKGYAGRVGAVDLRNSSIDQRVYHYMQGYLRQIVGFCEPTVRSAPTAQKGRLIDAYIWRNGYPYDCLASICSALESRRPLPPGMPVFDGFQGLGTVSCSKDGNFNVARISRTMQLHYPDRRRSLAEEKLLETWREKDAARDNKRKGEVNEAMYEARLTEDGYTVLPGGTYGGGQNGFDRVFEGPAGDIYILEAKHVSHTSAGELANVSLGGTTSSRQMTDSWVRQVLALSQPDTPAARRVSDALWRGQLFKLLGATSKEGKLVMFKIDMSPVDF
;
A
#
# COMPACT_ATOMS: atom_id res chain seq x y z
N MET A 1 22.92 -14.37 29.08
CA MET A 1 21.99 -14.66 27.98
C MET A 1 20.58 -14.55 28.52
N SER A 2 19.96 -13.38 28.40
CA SER A 2 18.54 -13.21 28.72
C SER A 2 17.76 -13.67 27.50
N ALA A 3 16.89 -14.66 27.65
CA ALA A 3 15.90 -14.97 26.63
C ALA A 3 15.06 -13.70 26.42
N THR A 4 15.24 -13.01 25.30
CA THR A 4 14.37 -11.90 24.91
C THR A 4 12.97 -12.46 24.80
N GLN A 5 12.07 -11.99 25.65
CA GLN A 5 10.65 -12.32 25.61
C GLN A 5 10.13 -11.91 24.23
N ARG A 6 9.61 -12.88 23.48
CA ARG A 6 9.06 -12.68 22.13
C ARG A 6 8.01 -11.58 22.17
N ILE A 7 8.22 -10.50 21.42
CA ILE A 7 7.24 -9.41 21.25
C ILE A 7 6.20 -9.80 20.19
N ASP A 8 6.60 -10.61 19.21
CA ASP A 8 5.76 -10.96 18.06
C ASP A 8 4.49 -11.72 18.49
N PRO A 9 3.28 -11.18 18.20
CA PRO A 9 2.04 -11.83 18.60
C PRO A 9 1.75 -13.09 17.78
N VAL A 10 1.12 -14.07 18.42
CA VAL A 10 0.51 -15.22 17.73
C VAL A 10 -0.99 -15.14 17.93
N TRP A 11 -1.73 -14.99 16.83
CA TRP A 11 -3.18 -14.84 16.85
C TRP A 11 -3.85 -16.17 16.52
N ASP A 12 -4.77 -16.63 17.37
CA ASP A 12 -5.69 -17.72 17.02
C ASP A 12 -6.94 -17.12 16.36
N LEU A 13 -6.92 -16.98 15.04
CA LEU A 13 -8.02 -16.40 14.26
C LEU A 13 -9.33 -17.20 14.37
N GLY A 14 -9.27 -18.47 14.79
CA GLY A 14 -10.45 -19.29 15.05
C GLY A 14 -11.34 -18.69 16.14
N LEU A 15 -10.76 -18.00 17.12
CA LEU A 15 -11.50 -17.34 18.21
C LEU A 15 -12.25 -16.07 17.74
N TYR A 16 -11.81 -15.47 16.63
CA TYR A 16 -12.31 -14.18 16.15
C TYR A 16 -13.22 -14.32 14.93
N THR A 17 -13.17 -15.46 14.24
CA THR A 17 -14.00 -15.73 13.08
C THR A 17 -15.38 -16.20 13.54
N LEU A 18 -16.44 -15.58 13.02
CA LEU A 18 -17.79 -16.02 13.27
C LEU A 18 -17.97 -17.45 12.76
N PRO A 19 -18.47 -18.38 13.59
CA PRO A 19 -18.81 -19.71 13.12
C PRO A 19 -19.91 -19.60 12.07
N VAL A 20 -19.64 -20.15 10.89
CA VAL A 20 -20.60 -20.19 9.79
C VAL A 20 -21.47 -21.42 9.99
N SER A 21 -22.77 -21.22 10.22
CA SER A 21 -23.73 -22.33 10.19
C SER A 21 -23.76 -22.93 8.77
N PRO A 22 -23.94 -24.26 8.61
CA PRO A 22 -24.16 -24.85 7.30
C PRO A 22 -25.29 -24.08 6.60
N ALA A 23 -25.09 -23.73 5.34
CA ALA A 23 -26.13 -23.05 4.56
C ALA A 23 -27.42 -23.87 4.67
N PRO A 24 -28.57 -23.26 5.01
CA PRO A 24 -29.82 -24.00 5.09
C PRO A 24 -30.06 -24.72 3.76
N THR A 25 -30.57 -25.94 3.82
CA THR A 25 -30.79 -26.84 2.67
C THR A 25 -31.63 -26.23 1.54
N ASN A 26 -32.33 -25.11 1.82
CA ASN A 26 -33.01 -24.25 0.86
C ASN A 26 -32.33 -22.88 0.76
N THR A 27 -31.15 -22.79 0.13
CA THR A 27 -30.56 -21.49 -0.23
C THR A 27 -31.42 -20.81 -1.31
N LEU A 28 -32.14 -19.76 -0.92
CA LEU A 28 -32.80 -18.85 -1.87
C LEU A 28 -31.75 -18.33 -2.86
N ALA A 29 -32.03 -18.47 -4.15
CA ALA A 29 -31.17 -17.98 -5.22
C ALA A 29 -31.82 -16.77 -5.89
N PHE A 30 -31.04 -15.69 -6.02
CA PHE A 30 -31.46 -14.48 -6.73
C PHE A 30 -30.56 -14.27 -7.95
N PRO A 31 -31.12 -14.15 -9.17
CA PRO A 31 -30.33 -13.93 -10.38
C PRO A 31 -29.39 -12.74 -10.25
N GLY A 32 -28.13 -12.91 -10.67
CA GLY A 32 -27.11 -11.86 -10.61
C GLY A 32 -26.57 -11.57 -9.20
N LYS A 33 -27.00 -12.29 -8.17
CA LYS A 33 -26.50 -12.16 -6.80
C LYS A 33 -25.73 -13.40 -6.36
N ARG A 34 -24.70 -13.19 -5.53
CA ARG A 34 -24.02 -14.26 -4.80
C ARG A 34 -24.44 -14.22 -3.33
N ALA A 35 -24.79 -15.38 -2.79
CA ALA A 35 -25.09 -15.54 -1.36
C ALA A 35 -23.81 -15.73 -0.56
N PHE A 36 -23.81 -15.26 0.68
CA PHE A 36 -22.75 -15.47 1.65
C PHE A 36 -23.32 -15.39 3.07
N MET A 37 -22.58 -15.88 4.05
CA MET A 37 -22.99 -15.89 5.46
C MET A 37 -22.13 -14.94 6.28
N ILE A 38 -22.75 -14.15 7.16
CA ILE A 38 -22.06 -13.47 8.26
C ILE A 38 -22.56 -14.13 9.55
N GLY A 39 -21.75 -15.03 10.11
CA GLY A 39 -22.19 -15.91 11.20
C GLY A 39 -23.36 -16.79 10.78
N ALA A 40 -24.49 -16.65 11.48
CA ALA A 40 -25.73 -17.39 11.17
C ALA A 40 -26.67 -16.66 10.20
N GLU A 41 -26.37 -15.42 9.80
CA GLU A 41 -27.23 -14.59 8.96
C GLU A 41 -26.82 -14.68 7.49
N GLN A 42 -27.78 -14.93 6.60
CA GLN A 42 -27.54 -15.01 5.15
C GLN A 42 -27.72 -13.64 4.49
N TYR A 43 -26.73 -13.26 3.69
CA TYR A 43 -26.68 -12.03 2.93
C TYR A 43 -26.41 -12.29 1.44
N PHE A 44 -26.69 -11.28 0.63
CA PHE A 44 -26.52 -11.30 -0.81
C PHE A 44 -25.77 -10.04 -1.24
N MET A 45 -24.94 -10.18 -2.26
CA MET A 45 -24.31 -9.05 -2.94
C MET A 45 -24.31 -9.31 -4.44
N ASP A 46 -24.03 -8.28 -5.24
CA ASP A 46 -23.88 -8.46 -6.69
C ASP A 46 -22.79 -9.52 -6.99
N ALA A 47 -23.11 -10.49 -7.85
CA ALA A 47 -22.22 -11.59 -8.18
C ALA A 47 -20.91 -11.10 -8.82
N ASN A 48 -20.97 -9.95 -9.49
CA ASN A 48 -19.83 -9.30 -10.14
C ASN A 48 -19.12 -8.28 -9.26
N TYR A 49 -19.52 -8.13 -7.99
CA TYR A 49 -18.82 -7.27 -7.04
C TYR A 49 -17.39 -7.77 -6.82
N GLY A 50 -16.42 -6.89 -7.08
CA GLY A 50 -15.00 -7.22 -7.03
C GLY A 50 -14.48 -7.99 -8.24
N ASN A 51 -15.25 -8.15 -9.33
CA ASN A 51 -14.78 -8.83 -10.54
C ASN A 51 -13.91 -7.91 -11.43
N PRO A 52 -12.60 -8.20 -11.61
CA PRO A 52 -11.71 -7.44 -12.46
C PRO A 52 -11.90 -7.66 -13.98
N SER A 53 -12.72 -8.63 -14.44
CA SER A 53 -12.73 -9.11 -15.84
C SER A 53 -13.58 -8.33 -16.88
N GLY A 54 -13.75 -7.01 -16.72
CA GLY A 54 -14.33 -6.09 -17.73
C GLY A 54 -15.82 -6.21 -18.13
N ALA A 55 -16.41 -7.40 -18.20
CA ALA A 55 -17.62 -7.62 -19.00
C ALA A 55 -18.96 -7.24 -18.33
N VAL A 56 -18.96 -6.74 -17.09
CA VAL A 56 -20.19 -6.43 -16.36
C VAL A 56 -20.06 -5.05 -15.70
N PRO A 57 -21.10 -4.18 -15.76
CA PRO A 57 -21.10 -2.88 -15.08
C PRO A 57 -20.64 -2.98 -13.63
N ASN A 58 -19.97 -1.93 -13.14
CA ASN A 58 -19.49 -1.84 -11.76
C ASN A 58 -20.63 -2.15 -10.79
N ALA A 59 -20.60 -3.38 -10.25
CA ALA A 59 -21.53 -3.83 -9.25
C ALA A 59 -21.51 -2.87 -8.06
N LEU A 60 -22.70 -2.50 -7.57
CA LEU A 60 -22.79 -1.59 -6.45
C LEU A 60 -22.30 -2.30 -5.18
N PRO A 61 -21.65 -1.59 -4.25
CA PRO A 61 -21.17 -2.15 -3.00
C PRO A 61 -22.30 -2.39 -1.99
N HIS A 62 -23.48 -2.83 -2.42
CA HIS A 62 -24.64 -3.02 -1.54
C HIS A 62 -24.74 -4.45 -1.02
N LEU A 63 -25.11 -4.54 0.25
CA LEU A 63 -25.46 -5.78 0.90
C LEU A 63 -26.97 -5.88 0.98
N PHE A 64 -27.51 -7.07 0.73
CA PHE A 64 -28.93 -7.35 0.75
C PHE A 64 -29.24 -8.50 1.69
N ALA A 65 -30.41 -8.46 2.34
CA ALA A 65 -30.98 -9.57 3.09
C ALA A 65 -32.36 -9.91 2.53
N VAL A 66 -32.90 -11.08 2.88
CA VAL A 66 -34.27 -11.46 2.49
C VAL A 66 -35.24 -10.83 3.48
N GLY A 67 -36.10 -9.93 3.00
CA GLY A 67 -37.16 -9.32 3.80
C GLY A 67 -38.32 -10.29 4.04
N ALA A 68 -39.26 -9.89 4.92
CA ALA A 68 -40.42 -10.72 5.29
C ALA A 68 -41.29 -11.18 4.09
N GLY A 69 -41.29 -10.41 2.99
CA GLY A 69 -42.00 -10.75 1.75
C GLY A 69 -41.20 -11.61 0.75
N GLY A 70 -40.05 -12.17 1.14
CA GLY A 70 -39.21 -13.00 0.27
C GLY A 70 -38.35 -12.23 -0.76
N ASN A 71 -38.46 -10.90 -0.79
CA ASN A 71 -37.68 -10.04 -1.69
C ASN A 71 -36.38 -9.56 -1.03
N LEU A 72 -35.38 -9.22 -1.84
CA LEU A 72 -34.15 -8.59 -1.34
C LEU A 72 -34.40 -7.16 -0.87
N VAL A 73 -33.98 -6.87 0.35
CA VAL A 73 -33.98 -5.52 0.94
C VAL A 73 -32.54 -5.08 1.21
N ASN A 74 -32.26 -3.78 1.06
CA ASN A 74 -30.95 -3.25 1.39
C ASN A 74 -30.66 -3.45 2.88
N ALA A 75 -29.57 -4.13 3.19
CA ALA A 75 -29.16 -4.46 4.55
C ALA A 75 -27.83 -3.79 4.96
N GLY A 76 -27.15 -3.15 4.01
CA GLY A 76 -25.87 -2.50 4.27
C GLY A 76 -25.08 -2.18 3.01
N ARG A 77 -23.78 -1.97 3.20
CA ARG A 77 -22.82 -1.71 2.14
C ARG A 77 -21.41 -2.18 2.49
N ILE A 78 -20.57 -2.31 1.48
CA ILE A 78 -19.12 -2.50 1.63
C ILE A 78 -18.49 -1.11 1.53
N GLU A 79 -17.79 -0.71 2.59
CA GLU A 79 -17.11 0.58 2.65
C GLU A 79 -15.91 0.61 1.68
N PRO A 80 -15.44 1.80 1.27
CA PRO A 80 -14.28 1.93 0.39
C PRO A 80 -13.01 1.23 0.89
N GLU A 81 -12.88 1.02 2.19
CA GLU A 81 -11.79 0.31 2.86
C GLU A 81 -12.01 -1.21 2.99
N GLY A 82 -13.07 -1.76 2.39
CA GLY A 82 -13.35 -3.21 2.34
C GLY A 82 -14.08 -3.76 3.57
N LEU A 83 -14.43 -2.92 4.55
CA LEU A 83 -15.25 -3.33 5.69
C LEU A 83 -16.72 -3.45 5.29
N PHE A 84 -17.38 -4.49 5.80
CA PHE A 84 -18.80 -4.73 5.58
C PHE A 84 -19.58 -4.03 6.67
N ARG A 85 -20.35 -2.98 6.33
CA ARG A 85 -21.20 -2.23 7.26
C ARG A 85 -22.66 -2.57 7.04
N LEU A 86 -23.32 -3.06 8.08
CA LEU A 86 -24.76 -3.25 8.10
C LEU A 86 -25.50 -1.96 8.47
N ASN A 87 -26.78 -1.87 8.12
CA ASN A 87 -27.62 -0.69 8.40
C ASN A 87 -27.86 -0.46 9.91
N ASP A 88 -27.63 -1.47 10.74
CA ASP A 88 -27.64 -1.39 12.21
C ASP A 88 -26.28 -0.92 12.80
N ASN A 89 -25.34 -0.51 11.95
CA ASN A 89 -23.98 -0.09 12.29
C ASN A 89 -23.04 -1.20 12.80
N ARG A 90 -23.42 -2.48 12.70
CA ARG A 90 -22.43 -3.56 12.87
C ARG A 90 -21.44 -3.55 11.69
N HIS A 91 -20.17 -3.76 12.01
CA HIS A 91 -19.09 -3.81 11.02
C HIS A 91 -18.41 -5.17 11.07
N TYR A 92 -18.01 -5.68 9.91
CA TYR A 92 -17.34 -6.95 9.76
C TYR A 92 -16.15 -6.85 8.82
N LEU A 93 -15.09 -7.57 9.17
CA LEU A 93 -13.92 -7.76 8.34
C LEU A 93 -14.00 -9.16 7.70
N PRO A 94 -13.97 -9.29 6.36
CA PRO A 94 -13.79 -10.60 5.73
C PRO A 94 -12.40 -11.15 6.01
N VAL A 95 -12.30 -12.38 6.52
CA VAL A 95 -11.03 -13.09 6.76
C VAL A 95 -11.15 -14.52 6.23
N GLY A 96 -10.39 -14.83 5.19
CA GLY A 96 -10.51 -16.11 4.48
C GLY A 96 -11.91 -16.28 3.88
N THR A 97 -12.62 -17.33 4.27
CA THR A 97 -14.03 -17.58 3.88
C THR A 97 -15.05 -17.12 4.92
N GLY A 98 -14.59 -16.56 6.05
CA GLY A 98 -15.44 -16.13 7.16
C GLY A 98 -15.41 -14.61 7.38
N PHE A 99 -16.03 -14.19 8.48
CA PHE A 99 -16.11 -12.79 8.89
C PHE A 99 -15.76 -12.66 10.37
N CYS A 100 -15.05 -11.60 10.71
CA CYS A 100 -14.81 -11.23 12.11
C CYS A 100 -15.56 -9.94 12.45
N PRO A 101 -16.24 -9.84 13.60
CA PRO A 101 -16.85 -8.59 14.03
C PRO A 101 -15.75 -7.56 14.34
N VAL A 102 -15.95 -6.32 13.92
CA VAL A 102 -15.02 -5.22 14.20
C VAL A 102 -15.69 -4.03 14.87
N SER A 103 -14.93 -3.33 15.70
CA SER A 103 -15.35 -2.06 16.30
C SER A 103 -14.26 -1.00 16.19
N PHE A 104 -14.65 0.27 16.12
CA PHE A 104 -13.70 1.37 16.05
C PHE A 104 -13.36 1.86 17.45
N ASP A 105 -12.08 1.78 17.83
CA ASP A 105 -11.54 2.42 19.03
C ASP A 105 -11.27 3.90 18.73
N SER A 106 -12.14 4.77 19.23
CA SER A 106 -12.04 6.22 19.05
C SER A 106 -10.88 6.88 19.80
N ALA A 107 -10.38 6.25 20.87
CA ALA A 107 -9.23 6.77 21.62
C ALA A 107 -7.93 6.58 20.83
N ARG A 108 -7.82 5.45 20.12
CA ARG A 108 -6.63 5.12 19.30
C ARG A 108 -6.81 5.37 17.81
N LEU A 109 -8.02 5.74 17.37
CA LEU A 109 -8.39 5.94 15.97
C LEU A 109 -8.05 4.73 15.09
N ARG A 110 -8.44 3.55 15.56
CA ARG A 110 -8.13 2.26 14.91
C ARG A 110 -9.30 1.29 15.03
N TRP A 111 -9.45 0.45 14.01
CA TRP A 111 -10.35 -0.68 14.07
C TRP A 111 -9.75 -1.80 14.92
N LYS A 112 -10.62 -2.56 15.57
CA LYS A 112 -10.29 -3.76 16.33
C LYS A 112 -11.17 -4.90 15.88
N VAL A 113 -10.58 -6.07 15.67
CA VAL A 113 -11.29 -7.33 15.61
C VAL A 113 -11.69 -7.72 17.02
N MET A 114 -12.97 -8.02 17.18
CA MET A 114 -13.59 -8.42 18.44
C MET A 114 -13.70 -9.93 18.51
N ASP A 115 -13.60 -10.48 19.73
CA ASP A 115 -13.86 -11.89 20.00
C ASP A 115 -15.30 -12.23 19.57
N ALA A 116 -15.44 -13.22 18.69
CA ALA A 116 -16.71 -13.60 18.08
C ALA A 116 -17.60 -14.43 19.03
N GLY A 117 -17.02 -15.10 20.03
CA GLY A 117 -17.75 -16.01 20.92
C GLY A 117 -17.87 -15.54 22.36
N GLY A 118 -17.45 -14.31 22.68
CA GLY A 118 -17.56 -13.76 24.03
C GLY A 118 -16.71 -14.50 25.07
N HIS A 119 -15.63 -15.15 24.63
CA HIS A 119 -14.67 -15.88 25.46
C HIS A 119 -13.75 -14.94 26.27
N GLY A 120 -13.89 -13.62 26.11
CA GLY A 120 -13.06 -12.62 26.78
C GLY A 120 -11.71 -12.39 26.13
N GLY A 121 -11.54 -12.80 24.86
CA GLY A 121 -10.33 -12.53 24.09
C GLY A 121 -10.04 -11.04 23.97
N ALA A 122 -8.76 -10.65 24.11
CA ALA A 122 -8.35 -9.27 23.88
C ALA A 122 -8.61 -8.88 22.41
N GLY A 123 -9.16 -7.69 22.18
CA GLY A 123 -9.38 -7.19 20.82
C GLY A 123 -8.07 -7.02 20.07
N ILE A 124 -8.04 -7.46 18.81
CA ILE A 124 -6.85 -7.35 17.94
C ILE A 124 -6.95 -6.05 17.15
N PHE A 125 -6.00 -5.14 17.32
CA PHE A 125 -5.96 -3.95 16.48
C PHE A 125 -5.60 -4.34 15.04
N ILE A 126 -6.24 -3.67 14.09
CA ILE A 126 -5.96 -3.87 12.67
C ILE A 126 -5.66 -2.54 11.99
N GLU A 127 -4.89 -2.65 10.91
CA GLU A 127 -4.58 -1.54 10.01
C GLU A 127 -4.66 -2.00 8.56
N MET A 128 -4.71 -1.03 7.64
CA MET A 128 -4.70 -1.31 6.21
C MET A 128 -3.41 -2.07 5.83
N GLY A 129 -3.58 -3.16 5.10
CA GLY A 129 -2.51 -3.98 4.55
C GLY A 129 -1.92 -3.39 3.26
N GLY A 130 -1.32 -4.27 2.46
CA GLY A 130 -0.66 -3.93 1.20
C GLY A 130 -1.60 -3.63 0.03
N ALA A 131 -2.92 -3.61 0.27
CA ALA A 131 -3.93 -3.27 -0.71
C ALA A 131 -5.01 -2.36 -0.08
N PRO A 132 -5.70 -1.53 -0.89
CA PRO A 132 -6.72 -0.59 -0.42
C PRO A 132 -7.94 -1.19 0.30
N ASP A 133 -8.09 -2.51 0.29
CA ASP A 133 -9.17 -3.31 0.88
C ASP A 133 -8.64 -4.49 1.73
N SER A 134 -7.32 -4.55 1.93
CA SER A 134 -6.68 -5.54 2.79
C SER A 134 -6.44 -4.95 4.18
N TRP A 135 -6.44 -5.81 5.18
CA TRP A 135 -6.16 -5.48 6.57
C TRP A 135 -5.16 -6.46 7.15
N VAL A 136 -4.39 -6.03 8.14
CA VAL A 136 -3.44 -6.89 8.86
C VAL A 136 -3.52 -6.62 10.37
N PRO A 137 -3.32 -7.65 11.21
CA PRO A 137 -3.29 -7.48 12.66
C PRO A 137 -2.00 -6.80 13.11
N MET A 138 -2.11 -6.02 14.18
CA MET A 138 -1.00 -5.27 14.77
C MET A 138 -1.08 -5.25 16.30
N LEU A 139 0.07 -5.07 16.95
CA LEU A 139 0.09 -4.75 18.38
C LEU A 139 -0.37 -3.32 18.62
N ALA A 140 -0.96 -3.10 19.78
CA ALA A 140 -1.34 -1.77 20.21
C ALA A 140 -0.09 -0.90 20.40
N VAL A 141 -0.14 0.36 20.00
CA VAL A 141 1.03 1.26 20.00
C VAL A 141 1.61 1.50 21.40
N ASP A 142 0.78 1.47 22.43
CA ASP A 142 1.18 1.54 23.83
C ASP A 142 2.05 0.35 24.26
N GLN A 143 1.80 -0.83 23.70
CA GLN A 143 2.63 -2.03 23.90
C GLN A 143 3.99 -1.92 23.17
N LEU A 144 4.13 -0.98 22.25
CA LEU A 144 5.35 -0.75 21.46
C LEU A 144 6.13 0.49 21.92
N SER A 145 5.81 1.07 23.07
CA SER A 145 6.37 2.35 23.54
C SER A 145 7.91 2.44 23.48
N ASN A 146 8.62 1.42 23.94
CA ASN A 146 10.09 1.38 23.89
C ASN A 146 10.61 1.33 22.44
N LEU A 147 10.02 0.47 21.61
CA LEU A 147 10.40 0.35 20.20
C LEU A 147 10.10 1.66 19.44
N PHE A 148 8.97 2.28 19.73
CA PHE A 148 8.58 3.56 19.16
C PHE A 148 9.56 4.67 19.56
N GLN A 149 10.01 4.68 20.82
CA GLN A 149 11.01 5.63 21.27
C GLN A 149 12.35 5.41 20.57
N ALA A 150 12.78 4.16 20.38
CA ALA A 150 13.99 3.86 19.62
C ALA A 150 13.86 4.33 18.15
N ALA A 151 12.70 4.10 17.52
CA ALA A 151 12.43 4.58 16.18
C ALA A 151 12.43 6.12 16.08
N ARG A 152 11.89 6.84 17.09
CA ARG A 152 12.01 8.31 17.17
C ARG A 152 13.48 8.74 17.16
N ASN A 153 14.32 8.11 17.97
CA ASN A 153 15.74 8.43 18.07
C ASN A 153 16.45 8.26 16.73
N ILE A 154 16.24 7.11 16.06
CA ILE A 154 16.84 6.79 14.75
C ILE A 154 16.39 7.78 13.67
N LYS A 155 15.13 8.23 13.72
CA LYS A 155 14.59 9.22 12.78
C LYS A 155 14.97 10.67 13.12
N GLY A 156 15.84 10.89 14.11
CA GLY A 156 16.36 12.21 14.48
C GLY A 156 15.47 13.00 15.44
N TYR A 157 14.51 12.34 16.10
CA TYR A 157 13.57 12.96 17.03
C TYR A 157 13.85 12.60 18.49
N ALA A 158 15.12 12.47 18.88
CA ALA A 158 15.53 12.01 20.21
C ALA A 158 14.97 12.87 21.38
N GLY A 159 14.67 14.15 21.13
CA GLY A 159 14.04 15.03 22.12
C GLY A 159 12.53 14.79 22.33
N ARG A 160 11.88 13.95 21.52
CA ARG A 160 10.46 13.61 21.66
C ARG A 160 10.31 12.38 22.53
N VAL A 161 9.92 12.57 23.80
CA VAL A 161 9.70 11.50 24.79
C VAL A 161 8.24 11.52 25.25
N GLY A 162 7.73 10.36 25.66
CA GLY A 162 6.39 10.22 26.23
C GLY A 162 5.41 9.51 25.30
N ALA A 163 4.12 9.61 25.64
CA ALA A 163 3.04 8.92 24.93
C ALA A 163 3.03 9.21 23.42
N VAL A 164 2.59 8.23 22.63
CA VAL A 164 2.47 8.35 21.19
C VAL A 164 1.14 9.05 20.85
N ASP A 165 1.19 10.13 20.07
CA ASP A 165 0.00 10.85 19.60
C ASP A 165 -0.13 10.74 18.07
N LEU A 166 -0.69 9.63 17.59
CA LEU A 166 -0.92 9.44 16.15
C LEU A 166 -1.99 10.38 15.57
N ARG A 167 -2.76 11.09 16.42
CA ARG A 167 -3.83 11.96 15.97
C ARG A 167 -3.30 13.34 15.57
N ASN A 168 -2.48 13.93 16.43
CA ASN A 168 -2.06 15.33 16.27
C ASN A 168 -0.56 15.49 15.98
N SER A 169 0.27 14.47 16.22
CA SER A 169 1.71 14.56 16.00
C SER A 169 2.11 14.02 14.63
N SER A 170 2.45 14.92 13.69
CA SER A 170 3.01 14.53 12.39
C SER A 170 4.35 13.78 12.53
N ILE A 171 5.09 14.01 13.61
CA ILE A 171 6.32 13.26 13.94
C ILE A 171 5.97 11.82 14.27
N ASP A 172 5.01 11.60 15.16
CA ASP A 172 4.62 10.25 15.58
C ASP A 172 3.99 9.49 14.41
N GLN A 173 3.18 10.17 13.58
CA GLN A 173 2.71 9.59 12.32
C GLN A 173 3.89 9.14 11.44
N ARG A 174 4.89 10.00 11.18
CA ARG A 174 6.06 9.63 10.36
C ARG A 174 6.86 8.47 10.95
N VAL A 175 7.08 8.44 12.26
CA VAL A 175 7.79 7.35 12.94
C VAL A 175 7.00 6.05 12.84
N TYR A 176 5.68 6.11 13.02
CA TYR A 176 4.80 4.96 12.86
C TYR A 176 4.87 4.39 11.43
N HIS A 177 4.79 5.24 10.40
CA HIS A 177 4.94 4.80 9.00
C HIS A 177 6.30 4.15 8.73
N TYR A 178 7.38 4.70 9.30
CA TYR A 178 8.69 4.09 9.20
C TYR A 178 8.69 2.68 9.81
N MET A 179 8.15 2.52 11.02
CA MET A 179 8.06 1.20 11.67
C MET A 179 7.23 0.21 10.85
N GLN A 180 6.02 0.61 10.42
CA GLN A 180 5.14 -0.24 9.60
C GLN A 180 5.81 -0.67 8.30
N GLY A 181 6.41 0.29 7.58
CA GLY A 181 7.12 0.04 6.34
C GLY A 181 8.28 -0.94 6.55
N TYR A 182 9.05 -0.77 7.63
CA TYR A 182 10.18 -1.63 7.90
C TYR A 182 9.76 -3.04 8.33
N LEU A 183 8.72 -3.18 9.15
CA LEU A 183 8.16 -4.49 9.52
C LEU A 183 7.73 -5.29 8.29
N ARG A 184 7.03 -4.63 7.36
CA ARG A 184 6.59 -5.24 6.10
C ARG A 184 7.78 -5.60 5.20
N GLN A 185 8.80 -4.73 5.13
CA GLN A 185 10.02 -5.01 4.39
C GLN A 185 10.78 -6.20 4.99
N ILE A 186 10.86 -6.33 6.31
CA ILE A 186 11.50 -7.48 6.99
C ILE A 186 10.83 -8.78 6.53
N VAL A 187 9.48 -8.84 6.53
CA VAL A 187 8.74 -9.98 5.99
C VAL A 187 9.09 -10.21 4.52
N GLY A 188 9.04 -9.16 3.70
CA GLY A 188 9.33 -9.23 2.26
C GLY A 188 10.73 -9.75 1.92
N PHE A 189 11.71 -9.48 2.79
CA PHE A 189 13.10 -9.85 2.63
C PHE A 189 13.45 -11.21 3.24
N CYS A 190 12.94 -11.50 4.44
CA CYS A 190 13.32 -12.68 5.21
C CYS A 190 12.57 -13.94 4.78
N GLU A 191 11.33 -13.79 4.29
CA GLU A 191 10.50 -14.93 3.89
C GLU A 191 10.80 -15.35 2.45
N PRO A 192 11.39 -16.54 2.21
CA PRO A 192 11.88 -16.92 0.88
C PRO A 192 10.79 -16.90 -0.19
N THR A 193 9.58 -17.35 0.15
CA THR A 193 8.41 -17.39 -0.75
C THR A 193 7.95 -15.99 -1.16
N VAL A 194 8.08 -15.00 -0.27
CA VAL A 194 7.76 -13.61 -0.56
C VAL A 194 8.89 -12.95 -1.34
N ARG A 195 10.14 -13.22 -0.95
CA ARG A 195 11.33 -12.65 -1.59
C ARG A 195 11.42 -13.02 -3.06
N SER A 196 11.14 -14.27 -3.42
CA SER A 196 11.21 -14.73 -4.82
C SER A 196 9.94 -14.44 -5.63
N ALA A 197 8.83 -14.03 -5.00
CA ALA A 197 7.58 -13.78 -5.69
C ALA A 197 7.66 -12.54 -6.60
N PRO A 198 6.91 -12.50 -7.71
CA PRO A 198 6.77 -11.30 -8.54
C PRO A 198 6.30 -10.09 -7.74
N THR A 199 6.78 -8.89 -8.08
CA THR A 199 6.48 -7.65 -7.33
C THR A 199 4.99 -7.40 -7.10
N ALA A 200 4.13 -7.71 -8.08
CA ALA A 200 2.68 -7.60 -7.99
C ALA A 200 2.04 -8.52 -6.93
N GLN A 201 2.69 -9.63 -6.59
CA GLN A 201 2.16 -10.62 -5.63
C GLN A 201 2.69 -10.41 -4.20
N LYS A 202 3.83 -9.73 -4.04
CA LYS A 202 4.51 -9.57 -2.74
C LYS A 202 3.59 -9.01 -1.66
N GLY A 203 2.83 -7.94 -1.95
CA GLY A 203 1.95 -7.30 -0.97
C GLY A 203 0.94 -8.25 -0.33
N ARG A 204 0.28 -9.09 -1.15
CA ARG A 204 -0.67 -10.10 -0.69
C ARG A 204 -0.01 -11.18 0.15
N LEU A 205 1.19 -11.61 -0.24
CA LEU A 205 1.93 -12.63 0.50
C LEU A 205 2.44 -12.10 1.86
N ILE A 206 2.86 -10.84 1.91
CA ILE A 206 3.22 -10.15 3.16
C ILE A 206 2.01 -10.09 4.10
N ASP A 207 0.85 -9.66 3.60
CA ASP A 207 -0.36 -9.59 4.42
C ASP A 207 -0.78 -10.97 4.94
N ALA A 208 -0.73 -12.00 4.08
CA ALA A 208 -1.00 -13.38 4.47
C ALA A 208 -0.02 -13.90 5.53
N TYR A 209 1.25 -13.49 5.47
CA TYR A 209 2.23 -13.81 6.51
C TYR A 209 1.87 -13.15 7.84
N ILE A 210 1.56 -11.84 7.83
CA ILE A 210 1.27 -11.08 9.06
C ILE A 210 0.02 -11.62 9.75
N TRP A 211 -0.99 -12.07 8.98
CA TRP A 211 -2.13 -12.77 9.57
C TRP A 211 -1.76 -14.05 10.31
N ARG A 212 -0.80 -14.83 9.80
CA ARG A 212 -0.40 -16.11 10.39
C ARG A 212 0.59 -15.96 11.54
N ASN A 213 1.49 -14.99 11.43
CA ASN A 213 2.67 -14.90 12.28
C ASN A 213 2.78 -13.60 13.09
N GLY A 214 1.91 -12.63 12.82
CA GLY A 214 2.07 -11.27 13.32
C GLY A 214 3.16 -10.50 12.58
N TYR A 215 3.34 -9.24 12.98
CA TYR A 215 4.49 -8.45 12.56
C TYR A 215 5.76 -8.89 13.32
N PRO A 216 6.94 -8.85 12.67
CA PRO A 216 8.22 -9.22 13.29
C PRO A 216 8.83 -8.05 14.08
N TYR A 217 8.16 -7.65 15.17
CA TYR A 217 8.60 -6.56 16.05
C TYR A 217 9.95 -6.85 16.71
N ASP A 218 10.25 -8.10 17.03
CA ASP A 218 11.55 -8.50 17.61
C ASP A 218 12.71 -8.19 16.64
N CYS A 219 12.52 -8.47 15.35
CA CYS A 219 13.49 -8.15 14.31
C CYS A 219 13.69 -6.63 14.20
N LEU A 220 12.60 -5.85 14.19
CA LEU A 220 12.69 -4.39 14.15
C LEU A 220 13.38 -3.84 15.40
N ALA A 221 13.10 -4.38 16.59
CA ALA A 221 13.76 -3.98 17.83
C ALA A 221 15.28 -4.24 17.79
N SER A 222 15.70 -5.38 17.23
CA SER A 222 17.12 -5.71 17.03
C SER A 222 17.79 -4.74 16.06
N ILE A 223 17.12 -4.42 14.94
CA ILE A 223 17.59 -3.40 13.99
C ILE A 223 17.73 -2.04 14.67
N CYS A 224 16.70 -1.60 15.40
CA CYS A 224 16.73 -0.32 16.08
C CYS A 224 17.88 -0.23 17.08
N SER A 225 18.08 -1.26 17.91
CA SER A 225 19.18 -1.33 18.86
C SER A 225 20.56 -1.24 18.19
N ALA A 226 20.75 -1.92 17.05
CA ALA A 226 21.99 -1.84 16.28
C ALA A 226 22.24 -0.42 15.73
N LEU A 227 21.20 0.20 15.15
CA LEU A 227 21.29 1.55 14.59
C LEU A 227 21.57 2.62 15.66
N GLU A 228 20.89 2.55 16.81
CA GLU A 228 21.15 3.46 17.95
C GLU A 228 22.59 3.32 18.46
N SER A 229 23.12 2.09 18.45
CA SER A 229 24.50 1.80 18.85
C SER A 229 25.53 2.07 17.76
N ARG A 230 25.10 2.59 16.58
CA ARG A 230 25.93 2.78 15.38
C ARG A 230 26.70 1.52 14.95
N ARG A 231 26.06 0.36 15.11
CA ARG A 231 26.57 -0.94 14.67
C ARG A 231 25.97 -1.32 13.31
N PRO A 232 26.62 -2.21 12.55
CA PRO A 232 26.01 -2.80 11.35
C PRO A 232 24.66 -3.46 11.69
N LEU A 233 23.77 -3.54 10.71
CA LEU A 233 22.51 -4.26 10.86
C LEU A 233 22.77 -5.73 11.23
N PRO A 234 21.88 -6.35 12.04
CA PRO A 234 21.97 -7.77 12.34
C PRO A 234 22.03 -8.61 11.05
N PRO A 235 22.79 -9.72 11.02
CA PRO A 235 22.86 -10.59 9.84
C PRO A 235 21.47 -11.03 9.36
N GLY A 236 21.23 -10.91 8.05
CA GLY A 236 19.96 -11.28 7.43
C GLY A 236 18.86 -10.21 7.52
N MET A 237 19.12 -9.05 8.14
CA MET A 237 18.15 -7.95 8.18
C MET A 237 18.34 -6.98 6.99
N PRO A 238 17.25 -6.48 6.37
CA PRO A 238 17.35 -5.58 5.23
C PRO A 238 17.72 -4.15 5.65
N VAL A 239 18.44 -3.43 4.79
CA VAL A 239 18.55 -1.97 4.86
C VAL A 239 17.19 -1.35 4.54
N PHE A 240 16.74 -0.37 5.33
CA PHE A 240 15.44 0.25 5.11
C PHE A 240 15.30 0.85 3.71
N ASP A 241 14.23 0.47 3.01
CA ASP A 241 13.82 1.03 1.73
C ASP A 241 12.34 1.43 1.84
N GLY A 242 12.08 2.72 1.63
CA GLY A 242 10.75 3.30 1.84
C GLY A 242 9.66 2.76 0.91
N PHE A 243 10.00 2.13 -0.23
CA PHE A 243 9.03 1.49 -1.12
C PHE A 243 8.77 0.03 -0.78
N GLN A 244 9.74 -0.69 -0.18
CA GLN A 244 9.59 -2.13 0.07
C GLN A 244 8.47 -2.45 1.06
N GLY A 245 8.23 -1.54 2.01
CA GLY A 245 7.12 -1.66 2.95
C GLY A 245 5.74 -1.33 2.39
N LEU A 246 5.64 -0.60 1.27
CA LEU A 246 4.36 -0.11 0.76
C LEU A 246 3.50 -1.23 0.16
N GLY A 247 2.19 -1.01 0.14
CA GLY A 247 1.29 -1.74 -0.73
C GLY A 247 1.55 -1.46 -2.21
N THR A 248 1.14 -2.39 -3.07
CA THR A 248 1.16 -2.18 -4.52
C THR A 248 -0.28 -1.92 -4.97
N VAL A 249 -0.51 -0.80 -5.65
CA VAL A 249 -1.83 -0.40 -6.11
C VAL A 249 -2.06 -0.94 -7.51
N SER A 250 -3.03 -1.82 -7.68
CA SER A 250 -3.43 -2.27 -9.02
C SER A 250 -4.27 -1.22 -9.73
N CYS A 251 -4.06 -1.05 -11.04
CA CYS A 251 -4.84 -0.13 -11.85
C CYS A 251 -6.29 -0.59 -12.03
N SER A 252 -7.17 0.34 -12.39
CA SER A 252 -8.48 -0.03 -12.94
C SER A 252 -8.32 -0.73 -14.30
N LYS A 253 -9.41 -1.30 -14.82
CA LYS A 253 -9.45 -1.94 -16.15
C LYS A 253 -9.12 -0.98 -17.29
N ASP A 254 -9.29 0.31 -17.07
CA ASP A 254 -8.96 1.38 -18.03
C ASP A 254 -7.53 1.90 -17.87
N GLY A 255 -6.76 1.32 -16.94
CA GLY A 255 -5.39 1.74 -16.62
C GLY A 255 -5.33 2.98 -15.71
N ASN A 256 -6.36 3.25 -14.91
CA ASN A 256 -6.45 4.44 -14.07
C ASN A 256 -6.15 4.16 -12.59
N PHE A 257 -5.62 5.16 -11.89
CA PHE A 257 -5.35 5.15 -10.46
C PHE A 257 -6.11 6.27 -9.75
N ASN A 258 -6.82 5.92 -8.66
CA ASN A 258 -7.50 6.91 -7.82
C ASN A 258 -6.53 7.51 -6.80
N VAL A 259 -5.92 8.65 -7.15
CA VAL A 259 -4.90 9.30 -6.33
C VAL A 259 -5.47 9.83 -5.01
N ALA A 260 -6.73 10.29 -4.99
CA ALA A 260 -7.38 10.71 -3.74
C ALA A 260 -7.43 9.56 -2.73
N ARG A 261 -7.85 8.35 -3.14
CA ARG A 261 -7.89 7.16 -2.26
C ARG A 261 -6.49 6.76 -1.79
N ILE A 262 -5.51 6.78 -2.68
CA ILE A 262 -4.12 6.42 -2.38
C ILE A 262 -3.50 7.41 -1.38
N SER A 263 -3.67 8.71 -1.60
CA SER A 263 -3.09 9.76 -0.74
C SER A 263 -3.69 9.80 0.67
N ARG A 264 -4.91 9.28 0.85
CA ARG A 264 -5.54 9.11 2.18
C ARG A 264 -5.01 7.90 2.94
N THR A 265 -4.43 6.93 2.24
CA THR A 265 -4.01 5.66 2.82
C THR A 265 -2.49 5.61 2.90
N MET A 266 -1.96 5.81 4.11
CA MET A 266 -0.52 5.96 4.31
C MET A 266 0.27 4.68 3.98
N GLN A 267 -0.36 3.51 3.97
CA GLN A 267 0.29 2.25 3.57
C GLN A 267 0.51 2.12 2.06
N LEU A 268 -0.13 2.97 1.25
CA LEU A 268 -0.11 2.89 -0.21
C LEU A 268 0.84 3.89 -0.86
N HIS A 269 1.30 4.91 -0.14
CA HIS A 269 2.16 5.94 -0.70
C HIS A 269 3.38 6.20 0.15
N TYR A 270 4.43 6.66 -0.52
CA TYR A 270 5.71 6.97 0.08
C TYR A 270 5.55 8.05 1.15
N PRO A 271 6.19 7.90 2.34
CA PRO A 271 5.99 8.81 3.45
C PRO A 271 6.29 10.27 3.08
N ASP A 272 5.36 11.15 3.44
CA ASP A 272 5.59 12.58 3.34
C ASP A 272 6.55 13.05 4.44
N ARG A 273 7.44 13.96 4.07
CA ARG A 273 8.44 14.61 4.93
C ARG A 273 8.68 16.02 4.42
N ARG A 274 9.13 16.86 5.34
CA ARG A 274 9.52 18.24 5.03
C ARG A 274 10.54 18.24 3.89
N ARG A 275 10.33 19.16 2.95
CA ARG A 275 11.28 19.41 1.85
C ARG A 275 12.58 20.02 2.40
N SER A 276 13.69 19.63 1.80
CA SER A 276 14.96 20.30 1.95
C SER A 276 14.94 21.65 1.23
N LEU A 277 15.97 22.47 1.47
CA LEU A 277 16.14 23.74 0.73
C LEU A 277 16.33 23.52 -0.77
N ALA A 278 16.90 22.38 -1.20
CA ALA A 278 17.06 22.06 -2.60
C ALA A 278 15.72 21.70 -3.25
N GLU A 279 14.92 20.88 -2.56
CA GLU A 279 13.57 20.52 -3.00
C GLU A 279 12.64 21.75 -3.07
N GLU A 280 12.73 22.70 -2.13
CA GLU A 280 11.92 23.93 -2.18
C GLU A 280 12.28 24.82 -3.39
N LYS A 281 13.56 24.95 -3.75
CA LYS A 281 13.98 25.70 -4.95
C LYS A 281 13.44 25.07 -6.23
N LEU A 282 13.40 23.74 -6.30
CA LEU A 282 12.80 23.02 -7.43
C LEU A 282 11.29 23.27 -7.50
N LEU A 283 10.61 23.30 -6.35
CA LEU A 283 9.18 23.62 -6.28
C LEU A 283 8.89 25.07 -6.74
N GLU A 284 9.71 26.04 -6.32
CA GLU A 284 9.61 27.43 -6.77
C GLU A 284 9.77 27.50 -8.29
N THR A 285 10.81 26.87 -8.83
CA THR A 285 11.05 26.80 -10.28
C THR A 285 9.87 26.13 -11.00
N TRP A 286 9.32 25.06 -10.45
CA TRP A 286 8.17 24.37 -11.01
C TRP A 286 6.94 25.28 -11.09
N ARG A 287 6.65 26.04 -10.03
CA ARG A 287 5.55 27.01 -9.98
C ARG A 287 5.74 28.13 -11.00
N GLU A 288 6.96 28.63 -11.17
CA GLU A 288 7.28 29.61 -12.21
C GLU A 288 6.98 29.08 -13.61
N LYS A 289 7.36 27.83 -13.92
CA LYS A 289 7.10 27.21 -15.23
C LYS A 289 5.62 26.94 -15.45
N ASP A 290 4.88 26.55 -14.41
CA ASP A 290 3.43 26.39 -14.48
C ASP A 290 2.72 27.72 -14.77
N ALA A 291 3.10 28.80 -14.06
CA ALA A 291 2.59 30.14 -14.30
C ALA A 291 2.89 30.64 -15.73
N ALA A 292 4.09 30.33 -16.25
CA ALA A 292 4.50 30.65 -17.61
C ALA A 292 3.88 29.76 -18.70
N ARG A 293 3.12 28.71 -18.31
CA ARG A 293 2.57 27.68 -19.21
C ARG A 293 3.63 26.96 -20.05
N ASP A 294 4.86 26.86 -19.55
CA ASP A 294 5.97 26.13 -20.18
C ASP A 294 5.88 24.64 -19.79
N ASN A 295 4.98 23.91 -20.45
CA ASN A 295 4.68 22.52 -20.09
C ASN A 295 5.89 21.58 -20.22
N LYS A 296 6.80 21.83 -21.17
CA LYS A 296 8.00 21.00 -21.33
C LYS A 296 8.92 21.15 -20.13
N ARG A 297 9.32 22.39 -19.80
CA ARG A 297 10.20 22.62 -18.64
C ARG A 297 9.51 22.29 -17.33
N LYS A 298 8.19 22.47 -17.24
CA LYS A 298 7.41 22.04 -16.08
C LYS A 298 7.54 20.52 -15.85
N GLY A 299 7.49 19.72 -16.92
CA GLY A 299 7.71 18.27 -16.86
C GLY A 299 9.13 17.93 -16.40
N GLU A 300 10.15 18.54 -17.00
CA GLU A 300 11.57 18.33 -16.64
C GLU A 300 11.83 18.65 -15.14
N VAL A 301 11.29 19.76 -14.64
CA VAL A 301 11.42 20.13 -13.21
C VAL A 301 10.61 19.18 -12.31
N ASN A 302 9.48 18.66 -12.80
CA ASN A 302 8.69 17.68 -12.05
C ASN A 302 9.49 16.42 -11.77
N GLU A 303 10.14 15.87 -12.79
CA GLU A 303 11.02 14.70 -12.66
C GLU A 303 12.19 14.98 -11.72
N ALA A 304 12.80 16.18 -11.83
CA ALA A 304 13.88 16.61 -10.94
C ALA A 304 13.44 16.70 -9.46
N MET A 305 12.20 17.09 -9.17
CA MET A 305 11.68 17.08 -7.79
C MET A 305 11.62 15.65 -7.22
N TYR A 306 11.17 14.67 -8.00
CA TYR A 306 11.17 13.26 -7.56
C TYR A 306 12.59 12.72 -7.40
N GLU A 307 13.48 13.04 -8.33
CA GLU A 307 14.89 12.65 -8.27
C GLU A 307 15.59 13.22 -7.02
N ALA A 308 15.45 14.53 -6.76
CA ALA A 308 16.04 15.17 -5.60
C ALA A 308 15.54 14.53 -4.29
N ARG A 309 14.21 14.31 -4.21
CA ARG A 309 13.57 13.65 -3.07
C ARG A 309 14.18 12.28 -2.79
N LEU A 310 14.18 11.41 -3.80
CA LEU A 310 14.62 10.03 -3.66
C LEU A 310 16.13 9.94 -3.45
N THR A 311 16.92 10.81 -4.08
CA THR A 311 18.37 10.85 -3.85
C THR A 311 18.72 11.19 -2.40
N GLU A 312 18.05 12.18 -1.83
CA GLU A 312 18.20 12.51 -0.39
C GLU A 312 17.75 11.38 0.53
N ASP A 313 16.79 10.56 0.07
CA ASP A 313 16.30 9.38 0.80
C ASP A 313 17.15 8.11 0.55
N GLY A 314 18.27 8.23 -0.19
CA GLY A 314 19.27 7.17 -0.37
C GLY A 314 19.14 6.33 -1.63
N TYR A 315 18.29 6.74 -2.59
CA TYR A 315 18.18 6.09 -3.90
C TYR A 315 19.24 6.63 -4.86
N THR A 316 19.74 5.77 -5.75
CA THR A 316 20.71 6.16 -6.78
C THR A 316 20.05 6.17 -8.15
N VAL A 317 20.14 7.28 -8.89
CA VAL A 317 19.66 7.36 -10.28
C VAL A 317 20.56 6.50 -11.16
N LEU A 318 19.94 5.64 -11.97
CA LEU A 318 20.63 4.86 -12.99
C LEU A 318 20.58 5.59 -14.34
N PRO A 319 21.73 5.96 -14.94
CA PRO A 319 21.76 6.70 -16.19
C PRO A 319 21.33 5.82 -17.37
N GLY A 320 20.77 6.47 -18.39
CA GLY A 320 20.38 5.85 -19.67
C GLY A 320 18.96 5.27 -19.72
N GLY A 321 18.11 5.57 -18.73
CA GLY A 321 16.70 5.15 -18.73
C GLY A 321 15.81 5.95 -19.69
N THR A 322 16.20 7.19 -20.00
CA THR A 322 15.54 8.08 -20.95
C THR A 322 16.42 8.28 -22.19
N TYR A 323 15.84 8.28 -23.39
CA TYR A 323 16.56 8.44 -24.66
C TYR A 323 15.77 9.29 -25.67
N GLY A 324 16.35 9.53 -26.85
CA GLY A 324 15.73 10.35 -27.90
C GLY A 324 15.57 11.83 -27.49
N GLY A 325 16.54 12.39 -26.76
CA GLY A 325 16.48 13.77 -26.29
C GLY A 325 15.49 14.02 -25.15
N GLY A 326 15.19 12.99 -24.34
CA GLY A 326 14.29 13.09 -23.19
C GLY A 326 12.82 12.82 -23.51
N GLN A 327 12.50 12.37 -24.73
CA GLN A 327 11.11 12.14 -25.15
C GLN A 327 10.66 10.68 -25.06
N ASN A 328 11.61 9.75 -24.93
CA ASN A 328 11.33 8.31 -24.91
C ASN A 328 11.97 7.65 -23.70
N GLY A 329 11.39 6.53 -23.26
CA GLY A 329 11.93 5.71 -22.18
C GLY A 329 11.18 5.89 -20.87
N PHE A 330 11.90 5.69 -19.77
CA PHE A 330 11.41 5.90 -18.42
C PHE A 330 11.74 7.33 -17.97
N ASP A 331 10.85 8.00 -17.22
CA ASP A 331 11.17 9.33 -16.68
C ASP A 331 12.41 9.23 -15.79
N ARG A 332 12.41 8.27 -14.85
CA ARG A 332 13.61 7.94 -14.06
C ARG A 332 13.72 6.46 -13.76
N VAL A 333 14.95 6.01 -13.56
CA VAL A 333 15.28 4.66 -13.08
C VAL A 333 16.14 4.80 -11.84
N PHE A 334 15.78 4.08 -10.77
CA PHE A 334 16.49 4.12 -9.50
C PHE A 334 16.92 2.72 -9.06
N GLU A 335 18.07 2.67 -8.41
CA GLU A 335 18.44 1.59 -7.49
C GLU A 335 18.20 2.07 -6.05
N GLY A 336 17.38 1.34 -5.31
CA GLY A 336 17.08 1.66 -3.92
C GLY A 336 18.18 1.24 -2.95
N PRO A 337 18.11 1.70 -1.68
CA PRO A 337 19.10 1.37 -0.65
C PRO A 337 19.17 -0.14 -0.32
N ALA A 338 18.11 -0.90 -0.63
CA ALA A 338 18.09 -2.36 -0.50
C ALA A 338 18.57 -3.10 -1.78
N GLY A 339 18.96 -2.38 -2.84
CA GLY A 339 19.39 -2.93 -4.13
C GLY A 339 18.27 -3.22 -5.13
N ASP A 340 17.02 -2.96 -4.76
CA ASP A 340 15.84 -3.12 -5.62
C ASP A 340 15.81 -2.08 -6.75
N ILE A 341 15.26 -2.46 -7.90
CA ILE A 341 15.19 -1.61 -9.10
C ILE A 341 13.79 -1.06 -9.30
N TYR A 342 13.73 0.25 -9.53
CA TYR A 342 12.49 1.00 -9.71
C TYR A 342 12.51 1.76 -11.03
N ILE A 343 11.42 1.69 -11.78
CA ILE A 343 11.11 2.66 -12.84
C ILE A 343 10.02 3.61 -12.33
N LEU A 344 10.19 4.91 -12.59
CA LEU A 344 9.26 5.96 -12.20
C LEU A 344 8.64 6.59 -13.45
N GLU A 345 7.33 6.82 -13.35
CA GLU A 345 6.59 7.74 -14.20
C GLU A 345 6.05 8.90 -13.34
N ALA A 346 6.28 10.14 -13.76
CA ALA A 346 5.87 11.36 -13.07
C ALA A 346 4.76 12.08 -13.84
N LYS A 347 3.58 12.21 -13.22
CA LYS A 347 2.42 12.89 -13.78
C LYS A 347 2.02 14.10 -12.94
N HIS A 348 1.39 15.08 -13.58
CA HIS A 348 0.62 16.10 -12.90
C HIS A 348 -0.79 15.59 -12.63
N VAL A 349 -1.33 15.87 -11.44
CA VAL A 349 -2.70 15.50 -11.08
C VAL A 349 -3.51 16.76 -10.77
N SER A 350 -4.69 16.84 -11.37
CA SER A 350 -5.66 17.92 -11.13
C SER A 350 -6.50 17.64 -9.89
N HIS A 351 -7.40 18.57 -9.56
CA HIS A 351 -8.42 18.34 -8.56
C HIS A 351 -9.79 18.11 -9.23
N THR A 352 -10.63 17.31 -8.60
CA THR A 352 -12.05 17.17 -8.94
C THR A 352 -12.81 18.44 -8.53
N SER A 353 -14.06 18.58 -8.98
CA SER A 353 -14.95 19.67 -8.54
C SER A 353 -15.19 19.69 -7.02
N ALA A 354 -15.02 18.55 -6.34
CA ALA A 354 -15.10 18.42 -4.89
C ALA A 354 -13.78 18.77 -4.16
N GLY A 355 -12.74 19.19 -4.89
CA GLY A 355 -11.44 19.56 -4.32
C GLY A 355 -10.53 18.38 -3.95
N GLU A 356 -10.84 17.16 -4.39
CA GLU A 356 -10.01 15.97 -4.17
C GLU A 356 -9.03 15.75 -5.33
N LEU A 357 -7.91 15.06 -5.12
CA LEU A 357 -7.00 14.69 -6.21
C LEU A 357 -7.71 13.80 -7.23
N ALA A 358 -7.61 14.16 -8.52
CA ALA A 358 -8.22 13.42 -9.60
C ALA A 358 -7.53 12.08 -9.87
N ASN A 359 -8.12 11.29 -10.77
CA ASN A 359 -7.49 10.07 -11.26
C ASN A 359 -6.28 10.39 -12.15
N VAL A 360 -5.27 9.53 -12.11
CA VAL A 360 -4.18 9.54 -13.08
C VAL A 360 -4.33 8.35 -14.02
N SER A 361 -4.20 8.62 -15.32
CA SER A 361 -4.17 7.59 -16.37
C SER A 361 -2.78 7.54 -16.98
N LEU A 362 -2.32 6.32 -17.26
CA LEU A 362 -1.09 6.10 -17.99
C LEU A 362 -1.36 6.00 -19.49
N GLY A 363 -0.41 6.51 -20.28
CA GLY A 363 -0.51 6.50 -21.74
C GLY A 363 -0.60 5.07 -22.30
N GLY A 364 -0.98 4.95 -23.56
CA GLY A 364 -1.04 3.65 -24.22
C GLY A 364 -0.70 3.76 -25.69
N THR A 365 -0.18 2.67 -26.23
CA THR A 365 -0.09 2.41 -27.66
C THR A 365 -1.20 1.44 -28.06
N THR A 366 -1.28 1.07 -29.33
CA THR A 366 -2.18 0.01 -29.80
C THR A 366 -1.82 -1.37 -29.24
N SER A 367 -0.59 -1.58 -28.75
CA SER A 367 -0.05 -2.88 -28.36
C SER A 367 0.42 -2.98 -26.92
N SER A 368 0.35 -1.90 -26.13
CA SER A 368 0.73 -1.90 -24.73
C SER A 368 0.24 -0.65 -23.99
N ARG A 369 0.00 -0.76 -22.68
CA ARG A 369 -0.16 0.41 -21.80
C ARG A 369 1.18 0.75 -21.15
N GLN A 370 1.45 2.03 -20.98
CA GLN A 370 2.67 2.51 -20.33
C GLN A 370 2.82 1.86 -18.95
N MET A 371 4.04 1.48 -18.59
CA MET A 371 4.38 0.72 -17.38
C MET A 371 3.84 -0.73 -17.32
N THR A 372 3.24 -1.32 -18.37
CA THR A 372 3.08 -2.79 -18.40
C THR A 372 4.40 -3.50 -18.69
N ASP A 373 4.52 -4.80 -18.42
CA ASP A 373 5.78 -5.51 -18.72
C ASP A 373 6.04 -5.53 -20.23
N SER A 374 4.99 -5.68 -21.04
CA SER A 374 5.08 -5.59 -22.51
C SER A 374 5.60 -4.23 -22.97
N TRP A 375 5.12 -3.13 -22.37
CA TRP A 375 5.64 -1.79 -22.67
C TRP A 375 7.11 -1.64 -22.24
N VAL A 376 7.49 -2.12 -21.05
CA VAL A 376 8.89 -2.06 -20.60
C VAL A 376 9.80 -2.81 -21.57
N ARG A 377 9.40 -3.98 -22.07
CA ARG A 377 10.17 -4.72 -23.09
C ARG A 377 10.32 -3.93 -24.39
N GLN A 378 9.27 -3.24 -24.84
CA GLN A 378 9.32 -2.38 -26.04
C GLN A 378 10.29 -1.22 -25.83
N VAL A 379 10.25 -0.56 -24.67
CA VAL A 379 11.19 0.51 -24.31
C VAL A 379 12.63 0.00 -24.32
N LEU A 380 12.89 -1.16 -23.70
CA LEU A 380 14.23 -1.73 -23.65
C LEU A 380 14.76 -2.09 -25.04
N ALA A 381 13.92 -2.64 -25.93
CA ALA A 381 14.29 -3.00 -27.30
C ALA A 381 14.69 -1.79 -28.17
N LEU A 382 14.16 -0.60 -27.84
CA LEU A 382 14.48 0.66 -28.53
C LEU A 382 15.60 1.46 -27.83
N SER A 383 15.94 1.10 -26.58
CA SER A 383 16.98 1.75 -25.80
C SER A 383 18.38 1.27 -26.19
N GLN A 384 19.42 1.99 -25.75
CA GLN A 384 20.79 1.50 -25.82
C GLN A 384 20.99 0.37 -24.78
N PRO A 385 21.27 -0.87 -25.21
CA PRO A 385 21.19 -2.05 -24.34
C PRO A 385 22.23 -2.06 -23.21
N ASP A 386 23.37 -1.41 -23.39
CA ASP A 386 24.49 -1.46 -22.43
C ASP A 386 24.45 -0.39 -21.34
N THR A 387 23.45 0.50 -21.36
CA THR A 387 23.31 1.50 -20.31
C THR A 387 23.05 0.84 -18.94
N PRO A 388 23.52 1.44 -17.84
CA PRO A 388 23.24 0.91 -16.50
C PRO A 388 21.75 0.72 -16.24
N ALA A 389 20.91 1.66 -16.66
CA ALA A 389 19.46 1.54 -16.53
C ALA A 389 18.90 0.35 -17.33
N ALA A 390 19.22 0.24 -18.64
CA ALA A 390 18.69 -0.83 -19.48
C ALA A 390 19.05 -2.22 -18.95
N ARG A 391 20.32 -2.44 -18.53
CA ARG A 391 20.77 -3.71 -17.97
C ARG A 391 20.05 -4.06 -16.66
N ARG A 392 19.95 -3.11 -15.73
CA ARG A 392 19.33 -3.35 -14.41
C ARG A 392 17.82 -3.53 -14.52
N VAL A 393 17.15 -2.77 -15.38
CA VAL A 393 15.70 -2.93 -15.63
C VAL A 393 15.42 -4.26 -16.33
N SER A 394 16.23 -4.66 -17.32
CA SER A 394 16.09 -5.95 -18.01
C SER A 394 16.23 -7.14 -17.06
N ASP A 395 17.28 -7.16 -16.22
CA ASP A 395 17.50 -8.22 -15.23
C ASP A 395 16.38 -8.26 -14.17
N ALA A 396 15.98 -7.11 -13.63
CA ALA A 396 14.90 -7.04 -12.65
C ALA A 396 13.56 -7.50 -13.26
N LEU A 397 13.25 -7.11 -14.49
CA LEU A 397 12.05 -7.54 -15.20
C LEU A 397 12.05 -9.06 -15.41
N TRP A 398 13.17 -9.62 -15.87
CA TRP A 398 13.32 -11.06 -16.10
C TRP A 398 13.08 -11.89 -14.82
N ARG A 399 13.55 -11.39 -13.67
CA ARG A 399 13.34 -12.03 -12.36
C ARG A 399 11.97 -11.75 -11.73
N GLY A 400 11.11 -10.97 -12.39
CA GLY A 400 9.85 -10.49 -11.82
C GLY A 400 10.05 -9.57 -10.60
N GLN A 401 11.23 -8.98 -10.44
CA GLN A 401 11.62 -8.10 -9.33
C GLN A 401 11.68 -6.62 -9.73
N LEU A 402 11.15 -6.24 -10.90
CA LEU A 402 11.04 -4.84 -11.30
C LEU A 402 9.88 -4.16 -10.56
N PHE A 403 10.20 -3.14 -9.78
CA PHE A 403 9.19 -2.28 -9.15
C PHE A 403 8.86 -1.10 -10.05
N LYS A 404 7.57 -0.73 -10.04
CA LYS A 404 7.02 0.32 -10.89
C LYS A 404 6.40 1.38 -9.99
N LEU A 405 6.76 2.63 -10.21
CA LEU A 405 6.35 3.76 -9.40
C LEU A 405 5.57 4.76 -10.25
N LEU A 406 4.50 5.29 -9.67
CA LEU A 406 3.80 6.46 -10.19
C LEU A 406 3.96 7.61 -9.20
N GLY A 407 4.52 8.71 -9.67
CA GLY A 407 4.56 9.99 -8.98
C GLY A 407 3.42 10.88 -9.48
N ALA A 408 2.52 11.31 -8.60
CA ALA A 408 1.46 12.25 -8.89
C ALA A 408 1.73 13.58 -8.16
N THR A 409 2.00 14.63 -8.94
CA THR A 409 2.29 15.98 -8.43
C THR A 409 1.02 16.82 -8.42
N SER A 410 0.56 17.21 -7.23
CA SER A 410 -0.62 18.08 -7.08
C SER A 410 -0.33 19.51 -7.56
N LYS A 411 -1.39 20.31 -7.74
CA LYS A 411 -1.26 21.72 -8.13
C LYS A 411 -0.45 22.56 -7.13
N GLU A 412 -0.45 22.19 -5.85
CA GLU A 412 0.31 22.85 -4.79
C GLU A 412 1.79 22.39 -4.77
N GLY A 413 2.12 21.38 -5.58
CA GLY A 413 3.43 20.76 -5.69
C GLY A 413 3.66 19.58 -4.74
N LYS A 414 2.61 19.05 -4.09
CA LYS A 414 2.74 17.84 -3.26
C LYS A 414 3.07 16.65 -4.14
N LEU A 415 4.09 15.87 -3.75
CA LEU A 415 4.49 14.65 -4.43
C LEU A 415 3.80 13.46 -3.76
N VAL A 416 3.01 12.69 -4.53
CA VAL A 416 2.42 11.42 -4.08
C VAL A 416 3.04 10.30 -4.90
N MET A 417 3.95 9.54 -4.30
CA MET A 417 4.63 8.41 -4.95
C MET A 417 4.06 7.09 -4.44
N PHE A 418 3.77 6.14 -5.32
CA PHE A 418 3.25 4.84 -4.92
C PHE A 418 3.67 3.74 -5.89
N LYS A 419 3.72 2.50 -5.39
CA LYS A 419 3.96 1.33 -6.22
C LYS A 419 2.70 0.99 -7.01
N ILE A 420 2.87 0.68 -8.29
CA ILE A 420 1.77 0.32 -9.18
C ILE A 420 1.89 -1.10 -9.71
N ASP A 421 0.73 -1.70 -9.93
CA ASP A 421 0.57 -2.94 -10.67
C ASP A 421 -0.30 -2.69 -11.91
N MET A 422 0.31 -2.91 -13.07
CA MET A 422 -0.29 -2.74 -14.39
C MET A 422 -0.66 -4.06 -15.05
N SER A 423 -0.44 -5.20 -14.38
CA SER A 423 -0.78 -6.52 -14.95
C SER A 423 -2.26 -6.68 -15.34
N PRO A 424 -3.25 -6.01 -14.72
CA PRO A 424 -4.65 -6.12 -15.16
C PRO A 424 -4.92 -5.61 -16.58
N VAL A 425 -4.02 -4.80 -17.15
CA VAL A 425 -4.14 -4.20 -18.48
C VAL A 425 -2.93 -4.49 -19.37
N ASP A 426 -2.18 -5.54 -19.05
CA ASP A 426 -1.11 -6.07 -19.92
C ASP A 426 -1.72 -7.07 -20.90
N PHE A 427 -1.67 -6.77 -22.20
CA PHE A 427 -2.33 -7.53 -23.27
C PHE A 427 -1.37 -7.83 -24.42
#